data_AF-A0AAV9M0M0-F1
#
_entry.id   AF-A0AAV9M0M0-F1
#
_cell.length_a   1.000
_cell.length_b   1.000
_cell.length_c   1.000
_cell.angle_alpha   90.00
_cell.angle_beta   90.00
_cell.angle_gamma   90.00
#
_symmetry.space_group_name_H-M   'P 1'
#
loop_
_entity.id
_entity.type
_entity.pdbx_description
1 polymer ?
#
loop_
_entity_poly.entity_id
_entity_poly.type
_entity_poly.pdbx_seq_one_letter_code
_entity_poly.pdbx_strand_id
1 'polypeptide(L)'
;MKIATRFSHSIPKLVCLDDGVQDGLLIKENQESTNDAGGKCVSAKLTTSTLKIGAYGLTNNGIAFTGYPVVGFHNRLQASGTCLDCLEDARITACPWDHRVKGLFVHQTAFSISLSKVKGFIEDVQGLVVLEPRALCVLDLYNGILMRYVTTSNAYLGKQEDALDFDITYYRSKDPMSPRLFEDFLEEIEQLAFFKYRALPHWGKNKNVAFIGAINKYKNVDKFLQVKQSYDQLGLFSSEWTNQVLGLKDGLPIVKEGCALERLCICSQDIHCAPKKGYFCRPGRIFKDARVCTRLSSP
;
A
#
# COMPACT_ATOMS: atom_id res chain seq x y z
N MET A 1 19.98 -4.18 0.01
CA MET A 1 18.65 -4.16 0.67
C MET A 1 18.65 -5.25 1.74
N LYS A 2 18.65 -4.90 3.04
CA LYS A 2 18.53 -5.90 4.12
C LYS A 2 17.05 -6.28 4.23
N ILE A 3 16.70 -7.48 3.77
CA ILE A 3 15.35 -8.04 3.87
C ILE A 3 15.14 -8.45 5.33
N ALA A 4 14.38 -7.65 6.08
CA ALA A 4 13.89 -8.04 7.39
C ALA A 4 12.48 -8.61 7.21
N THR A 5 12.35 -9.93 7.15
CA THR A 5 11.08 -10.60 7.36
C THR A 5 10.86 -10.69 8.86
N ARG A 6 9.82 -10.04 9.40
CA ARG A 6 9.24 -10.36 10.73
C ARG A 6 8.00 -9.52 11.03
N PHE A 7 6.89 -10.25 11.20
CA PHE A 7 5.62 -9.92 11.87
C PHE A 7 4.49 -9.23 11.10
N SER A 8 3.30 -9.67 11.51
CA SER A 8 1.97 -9.46 10.95
C SER A 8 1.39 -8.09 11.28
N HIS A 9 0.68 -7.51 10.31
CA HIS A 9 -0.44 -6.55 10.42
C HIS A 9 -0.34 -5.34 11.35
N SER A 10 0.80 -5.09 11.98
CA SER A 10 1.01 -3.92 12.80
C SER A 10 2.28 -3.27 12.33
N ILE A 11 2.15 -2.15 11.61
CA ILE A 11 3.14 -1.07 11.69
C ILE A 11 3.54 -1.00 13.17
N PRO A 12 4.82 -1.11 13.54
CA PRO A 12 5.21 -1.03 14.94
C PRO A 12 4.73 0.31 15.53
N LYS A 13 3.66 0.22 16.33
CA LYS A 13 2.94 1.32 16.98
C LYS A 13 3.32 1.31 18.46
N LEU A 14 4.63 1.37 18.72
CA LEU A 14 5.16 1.30 20.09
C LEU A 14 5.89 2.58 20.50
N VAL A 15 5.85 3.60 19.66
CA VAL A 15 6.12 4.97 20.11
C VAL A 15 4.75 5.61 20.19
N CYS A 16 4.26 5.85 21.41
CA CYS A 16 3.39 7.00 21.62
C CYS A 16 4.19 8.15 21.02
N LEU A 17 3.74 8.69 19.90
CA LEU A 17 4.42 9.80 19.26
C LEU A 17 4.19 10.99 20.18
N ASP A 18 5.05 11.13 21.19
CA ASP A 18 4.97 12.18 22.20
C ASP A 18 4.77 13.53 21.49
N ASP A 19 3.67 14.20 21.85
CA ASP A 19 3.33 15.62 21.81
C ASP A 19 3.67 16.48 20.57
N GLY A 20 4.19 15.90 19.48
CA GLY A 20 4.69 16.63 18.30
C GLY A 20 4.08 16.23 16.95
N VAL A 21 3.14 15.27 16.91
CA VAL A 21 2.62 14.68 15.65
C VAL A 21 1.18 15.09 15.32
N GLN A 22 0.70 16.21 15.87
CA GLN A 22 -0.49 16.88 15.34
C GLN A 22 -0.25 17.52 13.95
N ASP A 23 1.02 17.70 13.54
CA ASP A 23 1.42 18.31 12.25
C ASP A 23 1.95 17.31 11.20
N GLY A 24 1.89 16.01 11.47
CA GLY A 24 2.43 14.98 10.57
C GLY A 24 1.77 14.96 9.18
N LEU A 25 0.48 15.29 9.08
CA LEU A 25 -0.22 15.45 7.80
C LEU A 25 0.21 16.75 7.09
N LEU A 26 0.33 17.85 7.84
CA LEU A 26 0.66 19.17 7.30
C LEU A 26 2.06 19.20 6.68
N ILE A 27 3.05 18.58 7.33
CA ILE A 27 4.42 18.46 6.78
C ILE A 27 4.38 17.70 5.45
N LYS A 28 3.63 16.60 5.39
CA LYS A 28 3.52 15.77 4.18
C LYS A 28 2.81 16.52 3.08
N GLU A 29 1.68 17.17 3.38
CA GLU A 29 0.93 18.01 2.43
C GLU A 29 1.81 19.15 1.89
N ASN A 30 2.59 19.80 2.76
CA ASN A 30 3.53 20.83 2.35
C ASN A 30 4.59 20.27 1.39
N GLN A 31 5.26 19.18 1.74
CA GLN A 31 6.27 18.54 0.90
C GLN A 31 5.70 18.03 -0.44
N GLU A 32 4.45 17.55 -0.46
CA GLU A 32 3.77 17.20 -1.72
C GLU A 32 3.51 18.44 -2.57
N SER A 33 3.00 19.52 -1.97
CA SER A 33 2.68 20.77 -2.69
C SER A 33 3.92 21.49 -3.24
N THR A 34 5.04 21.45 -2.51
CA THR A 34 6.32 22.07 -2.90
C THR A 34 7.20 21.13 -3.72
N ASN A 35 6.78 19.87 -3.90
CA ASN A 35 7.54 18.82 -4.58
C ASN A 35 8.91 18.56 -3.94
N ASP A 36 8.97 18.65 -2.61
CA ASP A 36 10.20 18.50 -1.84
C ASP A 36 10.54 17.02 -1.61
N ALA A 37 11.11 16.40 -2.65
CA ALA A 37 11.65 15.04 -2.57
C ALA A 37 12.76 14.93 -1.49
N GLY A 38 13.56 15.99 -1.32
CA GLY A 38 14.66 16.03 -0.36
C GLY A 38 14.16 15.97 1.08
N GLY A 39 13.23 16.85 1.43
CA GLY A 39 12.59 16.88 2.75
C GLY A 39 11.84 15.59 3.07
N LYS A 40 11.18 14.96 2.08
CA LYS A 40 10.59 13.63 2.27
C LYS A 40 11.63 12.58 2.63
N CYS A 41 12.77 12.54 1.93
CA CYS A 41 13.86 11.61 2.26
C CYS A 41 14.48 11.88 3.64
N VAL A 42 14.67 13.15 4.01
CA VAL A 42 15.15 13.52 5.35
C VAL A 42 14.17 13.06 6.43
N SER A 43 12.88 13.35 6.24
CA SER A 43 11.81 12.96 7.17
C SER A 43 11.68 11.44 7.28
N ALA A 44 11.80 10.72 6.17
CA ALA A 44 11.78 9.27 6.12
C ALA A 44 12.97 8.64 6.86
N LYS A 45 14.17 9.19 6.64
CA LYS A 45 15.39 8.76 7.33
C LYS A 45 15.31 9.02 8.84
N LEU A 46 14.78 10.18 9.24
CA LEU A 46 14.56 10.51 10.65
C LEU A 46 13.59 9.52 11.27
N THR A 47 12.40 9.35 10.69
CA THR A 47 11.36 8.42 11.17
C THR A 47 11.88 7.00 11.31
N THR A 48 12.52 6.48 10.27
CA THR A 48 13.07 5.11 10.26
C THR A 48 14.22 4.96 11.26
N SER A 49 15.08 5.96 11.43
CA SER A 49 16.16 5.93 12.42
C SER A 49 15.61 5.92 13.84
N THR A 50 14.65 6.78 14.15
CA THR A 50 13.98 6.84 15.45
C THR A 50 13.33 5.50 15.80
N LEU A 51 12.57 4.91 14.87
CA LEU A 51 11.94 3.61 15.08
C LEU A 51 12.98 2.49 15.28
N LYS A 52 14.08 2.50 14.52
CA LYS A 52 15.18 1.53 14.71
C LYS A 52 15.86 1.68 16.07
N ILE A 53 16.12 2.91 16.51
CA ILE A 53 16.73 3.20 17.83
C ILE A 53 15.81 2.72 18.95
N GLY A 54 14.51 2.97 18.83
CA GLY A 54 13.50 2.44 19.75
C GLY A 54 13.21 0.95 19.59
N ALA A 55 13.99 0.20 18.80
CA ALA A 55 13.81 -1.21 18.50
C ALA A 55 12.41 -1.58 17.97
N TYR A 56 11.72 -0.63 17.33
CA TYR A 56 10.31 -0.74 16.95
C TYR A 56 9.41 -1.09 18.15
N GLY A 57 9.85 -0.74 19.35
CA GLY A 57 9.29 -1.07 20.67
C GLY A 57 9.32 -2.54 21.07
N LEU A 58 10.10 -3.36 20.38
CA LEU A 58 10.26 -4.76 20.74
C LEU A 58 11.09 -4.87 22.04
N THR A 59 10.75 -5.84 22.88
CA THR A 59 11.61 -6.30 23.98
C THR A 59 11.74 -7.82 23.86
N ASN A 60 12.86 -8.38 24.31
CA ASN A 60 13.08 -9.83 24.28
C ASN A 60 13.23 -10.45 25.68
N ASN A 61 13.37 -9.63 26.73
CA ASN A 61 13.33 -10.02 28.13
C ASN A 61 12.17 -9.37 28.92
N GLY A 62 11.26 -8.66 28.23
CA GLY A 62 10.15 -7.92 28.86
C GLY A 62 10.53 -6.55 29.43
N ILE A 63 11.81 -6.17 29.44
CA ILE A 63 12.33 -4.93 30.02
C ILE A 63 13.01 -4.06 28.97
N ALA A 64 13.90 -4.65 28.17
CA ALA A 64 14.69 -3.96 27.16
C ALA A 64 14.85 -4.82 25.90
N PHE A 65 15.23 -4.16 24.82
CA PHE A 65 15.65 -4.83 23.61
C PHE A 65 17.13 -5.18 23.68
N THR A 66 17.49 -6.47 23.77
CA THR A 66 18.90 -6.89 23.76
C THR A 66 19.42 -7.33 22.39
N GLY A 67 18.55 -7.46 21.39
CA GLY A 67 18.96 -7.74 20.01
C GLY A 67 18.00 -8.65 19.22
N TYR A 68 18.34 -8.82 17.94
CA TYR A 68 17.68 -9.76 17.02
C TYR A 68 18.39 -11.12 17.02
N PRO A 69 17.72 -12.23 16.67
CA PRO A 69 16.31 -12.33 16.26
C PRO A 69 15.33 -12.31 17.45
N VAL A 70 14.20 -11.61 17.30
CA VAL A 70 13.07 -11.74 18.24
C VAL A 70 12.30 -13.01 17.91
N VAL A 71 12.47 -14.06 18.71
CA VAL A 71 11.83 -15.36 18.56
C VAL A 71 10.87 -15.55 19.74
N GLY A 72 9.61 -15.88 19.45
CA GLY A 72 8.60 -16.08 20.48
C GLY A 72 7.25 -16.42 19.88
N PHE A 73 6.31 -16.80 20.74
CA PHE A 73 4.94 -17.07 20.33
C PHE A 73 4.21 -15.79 19.93
N HIS A 74 3.32 -15.89 18.95
CA HIS A 74 2.62 -14.73 18.40
C HIS A 74 1.77 -14.00 19.44
N ASN A 75 1.19 -14.72 20.41
CA ASN A 75 0.43 -14.14 21.51
C ASN A 75 1.26 -13.30 22.50
N ARG A 76 2.61 -13.35 22.40
CA ARG A 76 3.52 -12.51 23.20
C ARG A 76 3.98 -11.25 22.45
N LEU A 77 3.65 -11.13 21.16
CA LEU A 77 3.74 -9.84 20.49
C LEU A 77 2.53 -9.02 20.92
N GLN A 78 2.77 -8.02 21.76
CA GLN A 78 1.75 -7.04 22.09
C GLN A 78 1.34 -6.33 20.79
N ALA A 79 0.06 -6.48 20.42
CA ALA A 79 -0.55 -5.59 19.46
C ALA A 79 -0.52 -4.18 20.04
N SER A 80 -0.40 -3.17 19.17
CA SER A 80 -0.35 -1.75 19.56
C SER A 80 -1.27 -1.40 20.72
N GLY A 81 -0.81 -0.57 21.67
CA GLY A 81 -1.66 -0.03 22.73
C GLY A 81 -2.93 0.61 22.16
N THR A 82 -4.01 0.60 22.94
CA THR A 82 -5.28 1.21 22.53
C THR A 82 -5.08 2.71 22.36
N CYS A 83 -5.36 3.26 21.18
CA CYS A 83 -5.73 4.67 21.13
C CYS A 83 -7.08 4.79 21.84
N LEU A 84 -7.25 5.81 22.69
CA LEU A 84 -8.49 6.04 23.41
C LEU A 84 -9.30 7.14 22.72
N ASP A 85 -10.61 6.95 22.66
CA ASP A 85 -11.55 7.99 22.26
C ASP A 85 -11.95 8.79 23.50
N CYS A 86 -11.00 9.57 24.03
CA CYS A 86 -11.23 10.43 25.19
C CYS A 86 -11.42 11.87 24.67
N LEU A 87 -12.52 12.53 25.03
CA LEU A 87 -12.70 13.96 24.73
C LEU A 87 -11.96 14.82 25.76
N GLU A 88 -11.72 14.25 26.94
CA GLU A 88 -11.17 14.90 28.13
C GLU A 88 -9.67 15.21 28.01
N ASP A 89 -8.93 14.56 27.09
CA ASP A 89 -7.49 14.79 26.87
C ASP A 89 -7.19 15.63 25.62
N ALA A 90 -8.18 16.36 25.10
CA ALA A 90 -8.07 17.08 23.82
C ALA A 90 -7.70 16.19 22.62
N ARG A 91 -8.04 14.88 22.67
CA ARG A 91 -7.76 13.87 21.63
C ARG A 91 -6.27 13.56 21.44
N ILE A 92 -5.44 13.79 22.46
CA ILE A 92 -4.01 13.46 22.42
C ILE A 92 -3.79 11.96 22.27
N THR A 93 -4.65 11.12 22.88
CA THR A 93 -4.59 9.67 22.77
C THR A 93 -5.35 9.08 21.57
N ALA A 94 -5.89 9.92 20.67
CA ALA A 94 -6.60 9.45 19.49
C ALA A 94 -5.67 8.73 18.51
N CYS A 95 -6.22 7.79 17.74
CA CYS A 95 -5.41 7.12 16.73
C CYS A 95 -4.94 8.12 15.66
N PRO A 96 -3.71 7.97 15.12
CA PRO A 96 -3.24 8.87 14.08
C PRO A 96 -4.15 8.91 12.84
N TRP A 97 -4.86 7.82 12.52
CA TRP A 97 -5.82 7.77 11.41
C TRP A 97 -7.26 8.17 11.80
N ASP A 98 -7.48 8.62 13.03
CA ASP A 98 -8.77 9.16 13.43
C ASP A 98 -9.09 10.41 12.61
N HIS A 99 -10.28 10.45 11.99
CA HIS A 99 -10.65 11.51 11.07
C HIS A 99 -10.74 12.90 11.73
N ARG A 100 -10.84 12.93 13.06
CA ARG A 100 -10.98 14.14 13.88
C ARG A 100 -9.64 14.79 14.20
N VAL A 101 -8.53 14.10 13.96
CA VAL A 101 -7.16 14.62 14.11
C VAL A 101 -6.47 14.71 12.75
N LYS A 102 -5.51 15.63 12.61
CA LYS A 102 -4.73 15.81 11.38
C LYS A 102 -3.46 14.93 11.37
N GLY A 103 -3.63 13.63 11.65
CA GLY A 103 -2.53 12.68 11.78
C GLY A 103 -2.11 12.04 10.45
N LEU A 104 -2.68 10.88 10.14
CA LEU A 104 -2.34 10.05 8.99
C LEU A 104 -3.54 9.90 8.05
N PHE A 105 -3.33 10.27 6.79
CA PHE A 105 -4.23 9.91 5.70
C PHE A 105 -3.43 9.14 4.64
N VAL A 106 -3.63 7.82 4.64
CA VAL A 106 -2.78 6.88 3.90
C VAL A 106 -3.62 5.92 3.08
N HIS A 107 -2.98 5.35 2.06
CA HIS A 107 -3.46 4.15 1.41
C HIS A 107 -2.42 3.05 1.57
N GLN A 108 -2.90 1.82 1.63
CA GLN A 108 -2.05 0.64 1.65
C GLN A 108 -2.42 -0.21 0.45
N THR A 109 -1.46 -0.47 -0.43
CA THR A 109 -1.54 -1.46 -1.51
C THR A 109 -0.87 -2.73 -1.03
N ALA A 110 -1.53 -3.87 -1.17
CA ALA A 110 -0.95 -5.14 -0.75
C ALA A 110 -1.23 -6.28 -1.72
N PHE A 111 -0.23 -7.12 -1.97
CA PHE A 111 -0.32 -8.19 -2.95
C PHE A 111 0.65 -9.33 -2.66
N SER A 112 0.42 -10.48 -3.29
CA SER A 112 1.25 -11.68 -3.15
C SER A 112 1.85 -12.08 -4.46
N ILE A 113 3.15 -12.37 -4.46
CA ILE A 113 3.86 -12.92 -5.62
C ILE A 113 4.38 -14.30 -5.26
N SER A 114 4.15 -15.28 -6.14
CA SER A 114 4.70 -16.63 -6.03
C SER A 114 6.21 -16.57 -5.84
N LEU A 115 6.76 -17.38 -4.92
CA LEU A 115 8.20 -17.38 -4.62
C LEU A 115 9.08 -17.57 -5.87
N SER A 116 8.59 -18.32 -6.86
CA SER A 116 9.24 -18.53 -8.16
C SER A 116 9.48 -17.23 -8.96
N LYS A 117 8.72 -16.17 -8.69
CA LYS A 117 8.70 -14.90 -9.44
C LYS A 117 9.20 -13.71 -8.64
N VAL A 118 9.33 -13.84 -7.31
CA VAL A 118 9.69 -12.75 -6.39
C VAL A 118 11.01 -12.09 -6.77
N LYS A 119 12.03 -12.88 -7.16
CA LYS A 119 13.34 -12.34 -7.54
C LYS A 119 13.21 -11.32 -8.67
N GLY A 120 12.53 -11.69 -9.76
CA GLY A 120 12.36 -10.81 -10.91
C GLY A 120 11.59 -9.53 -10.55
N PHE A 121 10.54 -9.64 -9.74
CA PHE A 121 9.81 -8.47 -9.27
C PHE A 121 10.70 -7.50 -8.49
N ILE A 122 11.50 -8.03 -7.55
CA ILE A 122 12.43 -7.21 -6.76
C ILE A 122 13.48 -6.53 -7.67
N GLU A 123 14.00 -7.24 -8.67
CA GLU A 123 14.97 -6.69 -9.63
C GLU A 123 14.39 -5.54 -10.46
N ASP A 124 13.15 -5.65 -10.94
CA ASP A 124 12.48 -4.56 -11.65
C ASP A 124 12.25 -3.33 -10.74
N VAL A 125 11.81 -3.55 -9.50
CA VAL A 125 11.63 -2.47 -8.51
C VAL A 125 12.97 -1.81 -8.19
N GLN A 126 14.06 -2.59 -8.09
CA GLN A 126 15.42 -2.05 -7.94
C GLN A 126 15.82 -1.23 -9.16
N GLY A 127 15.45 -1.65 -10.37
CA GLY A 127 15.65 -0.87 -11.59
C GLY A 127 15.02 0.53 -11.51
N LEU A 128 13.80 0.63 -10.96
CA LEU A 128 13.17 1.92 -10.69
C LEU A 128 13.97 2.76 -9.69
N VAL A 129 14.44 2.16 -8.59
CA VAL A 129 15.25 2.87 -7.57
C VAL A 129 16.56 3.40 -8.15
N VAL A 130 17.19 2.67 -9.08
CA VAL A 130 18.41 3.13 -9.75
C VAL A 130 18.15 4.40 -10.58
N LEU A 131 16.98 4.51 -11.21
CA LEU A 131 16.64 5.66 -12.05
C LEU A 131 16.37 6.93 -11.23
N GLU A 132 15.72 6.81 -10.06
CA GLU A 132 15.51 7.93 -9.14
C GLU A 132 15.53 7.41 -7.70
N PRO A 133 16.69 7.48 -7.01
CA PRO A 133 16.86 6.94 -5.66
C PRO A 133 15.93 7.54 -4.61
N ARG A 134 15.40 8.75 -4.85
CA ARG A 134 14.49 9.43 -3.92
C ARG A 134 13.03 8.99 -4.09
N ALA A 135 12.71 8.27 -5.17
CA ALA A 135 11.33 7.95 -5.52
C ALA A 135 10.58 7.17 -4.43
N LEU A 136 11.30 6.29 -3.71
CA LEU A 136 10.70 5.45 -2.66
C LEU A 136 10.81 6.04 -1.25
N CYS A 137 11.38 7.24 -1.08
CA CYS A 137 11.35 7.94 0.21
C CYS A 137 9.91 8.18 0.69
N VAL A 138 8.94 8.27 -0.22
CA VAL A 138 7.50 8.35 0.08
C VAL A 138 7.00 7.13 0.86
N LEU A 139 7.62 5.96 0.67
CA LEU A 139 7.31 4.71 1.34
C LEU A 139 8.05 4.59 2.67
N ASP A 140 9.31 5.04 2.71
CA ASP A 140 10.15 4.96 3.92
C ASP A 140 9.59 5.81 5.07
N LEU A 141 8.77 6.82 4.78
CA LEU A 141 7.94 7.53 5.78
C LEU A 141 7.00 6.60 6.56
N TYR A 142 6.71 5.42 6.03
CA TYR A 142 5.76 4.44 6.56
C TYR A 142 6.38 3.05 6.74
N ASN A 143 7.68 2.98 7.06
CA ASN A 143 8.48 1.76 7.20
C ASN A 143 8.84 1.04 5.89
N GLY A 144 8.70 1.70 4.75
CA GLY A 144 9.08 1.16 3.45
C GLY A 144 8.12 0.06 2.97
N ILE A 145 8.67 -0.94 2.28
CA ILE A 145 7.93 -2.11 1.78
C ILE A 145 8.06 -3.25 2.78
N LEU A 146 6.94 -3.66 3.38
CA LEU A 146 6.91 -4.79 4.31
C LEU A 146 6.72 -6.11 3.53
N MET A 147 7.53 -7.11 3.84
CA MET A 147 7.53 -8.40 3.16
C MET A 147 7.30 -9.56 4.14
N ARG A 148 6.41 -10.49 3.79
CA ARG A 148 6.01 -11.61 4.67
C ARG A 148 5.85 -12.89 3.86
N TYR A 149 6.50 -13.97 4.29
CA TYR A 149 6.29 -15.28 3.69
C TYR A 149 4.91 -15.81 4.09
N VAL A 150 4.17 -16.33 3.12
CA VAL A 150 2.84 -16.92 3.33
C VAL A 150 2.77 -18.22 2.55
N THR A 151 2.24 -19.27 3.20
CA THR A 151 2.06 -20.58 2.57
C THR A 151 0.77 -20.62 1.76
N THR A 152 0.70 -21.58 0.84
CA THR A 152 -0.52 -21.90 0.10
C THR A 152 -1.74 -22.16 1.03
N SER A 153 -2.94 -21.96 0.49
CA SER A 153 -4.20 -22.15 1.22
C SER A 153 -5.20 -22.97 0.40
N ASN A 154 -5.98 -23.80 1.10
CA ASN A 154 -7.08 -24.58 0.49
C ASN A 154 -8.36 -23.74 0.26
N ALA A 155 -8.40 -22.49 0.73
CA ALA A 155 -9.55 -21.61 0.49
C ALA A 155 -9.65 -21.24 -1.01
N TYR A 156 -10.86 -21.20 -1.57
CA TYR A 156 -11.05 -21.00 -3.01
C TYR A 156 -10.49 -19.66 -3.53
N LEU A 157 -10.62 -18.59 -2.74
CA LEU A 157 -10.02 -17.28 -3.00
C LEU A 157 -8.74 -17.03 -2.18
N GLY A 158 -8.12 -18.10 -1.68
CA GLY A 158 -6.89 -18.08 -0.89
C GLY A 158 -5.62 -17.98 -1.73
N LYS A 159 -4.45 -18.06 -1.07
CA LYS A 159 -3.15 -18.11 -1.75
C LYS A 159 -3.04 -19.39 -2.57
N GLN A 160 -2.64 -19.28 -3.84
CA GLN A 160 -2.60 -20.41 -4.78
C GLN A 160 -1.30 -21.22 -4.69
N GLU A 161 -0.25 -20.60 -4.15
CA GLU A 161 1.11 -21.12 -4.04
C GLU A 161 1.78 -20.47 -2.82
N ASP A 162 2.90 -21.03 -2.37
CA ASP A 162 3.77 -20.33 -1.42
C ASP A 162 4.27 -19.03 -2.05
N ALA A 163 4.15 -17.95 -1.29
CA ALA A 163 4.30 -16.60 -1.80
C ALA A 163 5.01 -15.69 -0.80
N LEU A 164 5.48 -14.56 -1.32
CA LEU A 164 5.86 -13.41 -0.52
C LEU A 164 4.74 -12.36 -0.66
N ASP A 165 4.14 -11.99 0.46
CA ASP A 165 3.21 -10.87 0.58
C ASP A 165 4.01 -9.58 0.73
N PHE A 166 3.63 -8.58 -0.06
CA PHE A 166 4.15 -7.21 -0.03
C PHE A 166 3.04 -6.29 0.48
N ASP A 167 3.37 -5.43 1.43
CA ASP A 167 2.51 -4.33 1.88
C ASP A 167 3.25 -3.01 1.70
N ILE A 168 2.61 -2.10 0.98
CA ILE A 168 3.15 -0.78 0.63
C ILE A 168 2.18 0.27 1.16
N THR A 169 2.61 1.02 2.17
CA THR A 169 1.83 2.12 2.75
C THR A 169 2.39 3.45 2.29
N TYR A 170 1.53 4.36 1.84
CA TYR A 170 1.94 5.67 1.35
C TYR A 170 0.88 6.72 1.64
N TYR A 171 1.31 7.99 1.60
CA TYR A 171 0.44 9.14 1.73
C TYR A 171 -0.65 9.12 0.66
N ARG A 172 -1.88 9.48 1.02
CA ARG A 172 -2.96 9.75 0.06
C ARG A 172 -3.47 11.15 0.33
N SER A 173 -3.74 11.93 -0.72
CA SER A 173 -4.43 13.22 -0.58
C SER A 173 -5.92 13.05 -0.28
N LYS A 174 -6.49 13.96 0.50
CA LYS A 174 -7.96 14.06 0.65
C LYS A 174 -8.63 14.53 -0.64
N ASP A 175 -7.94 15.33 -1.45
CA ASP A 175 -8.36 15.71 -2.79
C ASP A 175 -7.99 14.59 -3.78
N PRO A 176 -8.97 13.87 -4.37
CA PRO A 176 -8.72 12.82 -5.35
C PRO A 176 -8.07 13.33 -6.65
N MET A 177 -8.11 14.63 -6.91
CA MET A 177 -7.50 15.28 -8.08
C MET A 177 -6.08 15.77 -7.81
N SER A 178 -5.53 15.51 -6.63
CA SER A 178 -4.16 15.90 -6.28
C SER A 178 -3.19 14.73 -6.50
N PRO A 179 -2.29 14.84 -7.50
CA PRO A 179 -1.27 13.84 -7.73
C PRO A 179 -0.27 13.85 -6.56
N ARG A 180 0.44 12.73 -6.40
CA ARG A 180 1.50 12.60 -5.41
C ARG A 180 2.86 12.75 -6.06
N LEU A 181 3.86 13.08 -5.26
CA LEU A 181 5.24 13.03 -5.67
C LEU A 181 5.61 11.58 -6.00
N PHE A 182 6.24 11.38 -7.16
CA PHE A 182 6.56 10.06 -7.69
C PHE A 182 5.34 9.14 -7.86
N GLU A 183 4.19 9.73 -8.23
CA GLU A 183 2.97 8.98 -8.56
C GLU A 183 3.24 7.84 -9.54
N ASP A 184 4.01 8.13 -10.59
CA ASP A 184 4.37 7.20 -11.64
C ASP A 184 5.14 5.99 -11.15
N PHE A 185 6.03 6.15 -10.17
CA PHE A 185 6.78 5.04 -9.60
C PHE A 185 5.89 4.07 -8.84
N LEU A 186 4.96 4.57 -8.01
CA LEU A 186 4.06 3.70 -7.25
C LEU A 186 3.05 3.00 -8.17
N GLU A 187 2.52 3.70 -9.17
CA GLU A 187 1.64 3.10 -10.18
C GLU A 187 2.37 2.05 -11.02
N GLU A 188 3.65 2.27 -11.36
CA GLU A 188 4.44 1.29 -12.10
C GLU A 188 4.74 0.04 -11.27
N ILE A 189 5.11 0.19 -9.99
CA ILE A 189 5.30 -0.94 -9.07
C ILE A 189 4.01 -1.76 -8.94
N GLU A 190 2.86 -1.08 -8.84
CA GLU A 190 1.55 -1.73 -8.78
C GLU A 190 1.25 -2.53 -10.07
N GLN A 191 1.52 -1.94 -11.23
CA GLN A 191 1.28 -2.59 -12.52
C GLN A 191 2.26 -3.73 -12.82
N LEU A 192 3.53 -3.58 -12.42
CA LEU A 192 4.52 -4.65 -12.39
C LEU A 192 3.97 -5.84 -11.58
N ALA A 193 3.51 -5.60 -10.36
CA ALA A 193 2.99 -6.65 -9.51
C ALA A 193 1.78 -7.35 -10.16
N PHE A 194 0.72 -6.60 -10.48
CA PHE A 194 -0.55 -7.20 -10.89
C PHE A 194 -0.57 -7.74 -12.31
N PHE A 195 0.11 -7.10 -13.25
CA PHE A 195 0.03 -7.42 -14.68
C PHE A 195 1.24 -8.22 -15.15
N LYS A 196 2.47 -7.78 -14.87
CA LYS A 196 3.69 -8.51 -15.27
C LYS A 196 3.89 -9.79 -14.44
N TYR A 197 3.86 -9.69 -13.12
CA TYR A 197 4.13 -10.80 -12.21
C TYR A 197 2.89 -11.59 -11.77
N ARG A 198 1.71 -11.18 -12.23
CA ARG A 198 0.41 -11.82 -11.95
C ARG A 198 0.15 -11.97 -10.45
N ALA A 199 0.53 -10.97 -9.66
CA ALA A 199 0.31 -10.96 -8.22
C ALA A 199 -1.19 -11.08 -7.89
N LEU A 200 -1.48 -11.73 -6.75
CA LEU A 200 -2.83 -11.78 -6.17
C LEU A 200 -3.05 -10.55 -5.29
N PRO A 201 -4.09 -9.74 -5.51
CA PRO A 201 -4.38 -8.60 -4.66
C PRO A 201 -4.87 -9.06 -3.29
N HIS A 202 -4.48 -8.32 -2.25
CA HIS A 202 -5.14 -8.43 -0.95
C HIS A 202 -6.55 -7.82 -1.02
N TRP A 203 -7.57 -8.63 -0.75
CA TRP A 203 -8.98 -8.23 -0.92
C TRP A 203 -9.38 -6.94 -0.18
N GLY A 204 -8.84 -6.70 1.02
CA GLY A 204 -9.19 -5.53 1.85
C GLY A 204 -8.25 -4.31 1.76
N LYS A 205 -7.28 -4.29 0.84
CA LYS A 205 -6.21 -3.27 0.81
C LYS A 205 -5.87 -2.80 -0.61
N ASN A 206 -6.85 -2.76 -1.51
CA ASN A 206 -6.59 -2.35 -2.89
C ASN A 206 -7.78 -1.60 -3.48
N LYS A 207 -7.55 -0.99 -4.64
CA LYS A 207 -8.56 -0.33 -5.45
C LYS A 207 -8.78 -1.06 -6.78
N ASN A 208 -9.70 -0.56 -7.60
CA ASN A 208 -10.23 -1.27 -8.76
C ASN A 208 -9.14 -1.77 -9.73
N VAL A 209 -8.08 -1.00 -9.97
CA VAL A 209 -6.98 -1.40 -10.86
C VAL A 209 -6.37 -2.75 -10.47
N ALA A 210 -6.20 -3.01 -9.17
CA ALA A 210 -5.64 -4.27 -8.66
C ALA A 210 -6.52 -5.50 -8.95
N PHE A 211 -7.83 -5.28 -9.08
CA PHE A 211 -8.82 -6.33 -9.29
C PHE A 211 -9.09 -6.60 -10.77
N ILE A 212 -8.52 -5.81 -11.70
CA ILE A 212 -8.65 -6.04 -13.15
C ILE A 212 -8.07 -7.42 -13.49
N GLY A 213 -8.94 -8.33 -13.93
CA GLY A 213 -8.58 -9.71 -14.26
C GLY A 213 -8.03 -10.52 -13.07
N ALA A 214 -8.19 -10.05 -11.84
CA ALA A 214 -7.66 -10.73 -10.66
C ALA A 214 -8.34 -12.09 -10.42
N ILE A 215 -9.65 -12.18 -10.67
CA ILE A 215 -10.41 -13.40 -10.43
C ILE A 215 -9.91 -14.59 -11.28
N ASN A 216 -9.42 -14.31 -12.49
CA ASN A 216 -8.86 -15.29 -13.42
C ASN A 216 -7.52 -15.88 -12.94
N LYS A 217 -6.97 -15.39 -11.82
CA LYS A 217 -5.74 -15.90 -11.20
C LYS A 217 -6.03 -17.00 -10.17
N TYR A 218 -7.29 -17.25 -9.81
CA TYR A 218 -7.70 -18.24 -8.82
C TYR A 218 -8.17 -19.54 -9.49
N LYS A 219 -7.51 -20.66 -9.17
CA LYS A 219 -7.78 -21.98 -9.79
C LYS A 219 -9.17 -22.54 -9.46
N ASN A 220 -9.74 -22.17 -8.32
CA ASN A 220 -11.00 -22.70 -7.81
C ASN A 220 -12.12 -21.64 -7.78
N VAL A 221 -12.07 -20.63 -8.66
CA VAL A 221 -13.12 -19.59 -8.72
C VAL A 221 -14.51 -20.19 -8.97
N ASP A 222 -14.65 -21.17 -9.85
CA ASP A 222 -15.97 -21.75 -10.18
C ASP A 222 -16.62 -22.40 -8.94
N LYS A 223 -15.81 -23.06 -8.10
CA LYS A 223 -16.29 -23.63 -6.83
C LYS A 223 -16.72 -22.55 -5.85
N PHE A 224 -15.98 -21.45 -5.79
CA PHE A 224 -16.39 -20.29 -4.99
C PHE A 224 -17.73 -19.73 -5.47
N LEU A 225 -17.91 -19.57 -6.78
CA LEU A 225 -19.15 -19.05 -7.36
C LEU A 225 -20.34 -19.99 -7.13
N GLN A 226 -20.14 -21.30 -7.22
CA GLN A 226 -21.17 -22.30 -6.87
C GLN A 226 -21.59 -22.20 -5.40
N VAL A 227 -20.63 -22.14 -4.48
CA VAL A 227 -20.93 -21.97 -3.05
C VAL A 227 -21.66 -20.64 -2.83
N LYS A 228 -21.14 -19.53 -3.38
CA LYS A 228 -21.81 -18.23 -3.29
C LYS A 228 -23.26 -18.32 -3.77
N GLN A 229 -23.51 -18.89 -4.94
CA GLN A 229 -24.86 -19.02 -5.49
C GLN A 229 -25.77 -19.88 -4.61
N SER A 230 -25.26 -20.96 -4.01
CA SER A 230 -26.06 -21.82 -3.13
C SER A 230 -26.51 -21.12 -1.84
N TYR A 231 -25.66 -20.28 -1.25
CA TYR A 231 -25.94 -19.58 0.01
C TYR A 231 -26.56 -18.19 -0.18
N ASP A 232 -26.40 -17.57 -1.35
CA ASP A 232 -26.82 -16.19 -1.66
C ASP A 232 -27.64 -16.13 -2.96
N GLN A 233 -28.68 -16.98 -3.05
CA GLN A 233 -29.52 -17.13 -4.25
C GLN A 233 -30.23 -15.84 -4.64
N LEU A 234 -30.63 -15.04 -3.64
CA LEU A 234 -31.28 -13.74 -3.82
C LEU A 234 -30.29 -12.59 -4.01
N GLY A 235 -28.98 -12.84 -3.91
CA GLY A 235 -27.95 -11.83 -4.05
C GLY A 235 -27.94 -10.77 -2.94
N LEU A 236 -28.41 -11.11 -1.73
CA LEU A 236 -28.46 -10.20 -0.57
C LEU A 236 -27.07 -9.71 -0.16
N PHE A 237 -26.04 -10.52 -0.39
CA PHE A 237 -24.65 -10.17 -0.09
C PHE A 237 -23.86 -9.76 -1.34
N SER A 238 -24.54 -9.61 -2.48
CA SER A 238 -23.97 -9.17 -3.74
C SER A 238 -24.25 -7.69 -3.98
N SER A 239 -23.26 -7.00 -4.50
CA SER A 239 -23.37 -5.64 -5.04
C SER A 239 -22.87 -5.60 -6.48
N GLU A 240 -23.13 -4.49 -7.16
CA GLU A 240 -22.55 -4.22 -8.47
C GLU A 240 -21.03 -4.36 -8.45
N TRP A 241 -20.37 -3.76 -7.46
CA TRP A 241 -18.92 -3.80 -7.33
C TRP A 241 -18.38 -5.21 -7.06
N THR A 242 -19.01 -5.99 -6.18
CA THR A 242 -18.56 -7.38 -5.93
C THR A 242 -18.72 -8.23 -7.18
N ASN A 243 -19.79 -8.04 -7.95
CA ASN A 243 -20.00 -8.77 -9.20
C ASN A 243 -18.93 -8.38 -10.23
N GLN A 244 -18.54 -7.11 -10.30
CA GLN A 244 -17.45 -6.64 -11.15
C GLN A 244 -16.09 -7.25 -10.79
N VAL A 245 -15.76 -7.24 -9.49
CA VAL A 245 -14.51 -7.80 -8.98
C VAL A 245 -14.44 -9.32 -9.20
N LEU A 246 -15.58 -10.01 -9.12
CA LEU A 246 -15.69 -11.45 -9.38
C LEU A 246 -15.82 -11.80 -10.88
N GLY A 247 -15.74 -10.82 -11.79
CA GLY A 247 -15.84 -11.05 -13.23
C GLY A 247 -17.24 -11.48 -13.70
N LEU A 248 -18.26 -11.26 -12.87
CA LEU A 248 -19.67 -11.54 -13.19
C LEU A 248 -20.37 -10.37 -13.90
N LYS A 249 -19.74 -9.19 -13.89
CA LYS A 249 -20.24 -7.96 -14.53
C LYS A 249 -19.08 -7.11 -15.03
N ASP A 250 -19.28 -6.40 -16.13
CA ASP A 250 -18.30 -5.43 -16.63
C ASP A 250 -18.37 -4.09 -15.85
N GLY A 251 -17.39 -3.23 -16.11
CA GLY A 251 -17.35 -1.86 -15.56
C GLY A 251 -16.54 -1.71 -14.27
N LEU A 252 -15.64 -2.65 -13.96
CA LEU A 252 -14.73 -2.52 -12.82
C LEU A 252 -13.86 -1.24 -12.92
N PRO A 253 -13.23 -0.90 -14.05
CA PRO A 253 -12.54 0.38 -14.19
C PRO A 253 -13.55 1.52 -14.30
N ILE A 254 -13.41 2.54 -13.45
CA ILE A 254 -14.27 3.74 -13.50
C ILE A 254 -13.47 4.84 -14.21
N VAL A 255 -13.79 5.05 -15.50
CA VAL A 255 -13.10 6.03 -16.34
C VAL A 255 -13.75 7.40 -16.19
N LYS A 256 -13.00 8.36 -15.65
CA LYS A 256 -13.39 9.76 -15.47
C LYS A 256 -12.15 10.64 -15.30
N GLU A 257 -12.31 11.95 -15.33
CA GLU A 257 -11.23 12.88 -15.01
C GLU A 257 -10.58 12.50 -13.67
N GLY A 258 -9.24 12.44 -13.65
CA GLY A 258 -8.44 12.06 -12.47
C GLY A 258 -8.53 10.59 -12.02
N CYS A 259 -9.17 9.69 -12.78
CA CYS A 259 -9.41 8.31 -12.31
C CYS A 259 -8.13 7.52 -12.00
N ALA A 260 -7.00 7.84 -12.64
CA ALA A 260 -5.75 7.12 -12.44
C ALA A 260 -5.09 7.46 -11.10
N LEU A 261 -5.13 8.74 -10.68
CA LEU A 261 -4.61 9.20 -9.38
C LEU A 261 -5.27 8.49 -8.19
N GLU A 262 -6.53 8.11 -8.39
CA GLU A 262 -7.33 7.34 -7.44
C GLU A 262 -7.30 5.82 -7.69
N ARG A 263 -6.54 5.31 -8.66
CA ARG A 263 -6.46 3.89 -9.05
C ARG A 263 -7.83 3.26 -9.36
N LEU A 264 -8.73 4.07 -9.91
CA LEU A 264 -10.02 3.61 -10.41
C LEU A 264 -9.90 3.12 -11.85
N CYS A 265 -8.91 3.59 -12.59
CA CYS A 265 -8.60 3.21 -13.96
C CYS A 265 -7.08 3.17 -14.15
N ILE A 266 -6.62 2.46 -15.19
CA ILE A 266 -5.27 2.67 -15.75
C ILE A 266 -5.37 3.88 -16.69
N CYS A 267 -4.41 4.79 -16.64
CA CYS A 267 -4.49 5.99 -17.49
C CYS A 267 -4.40 5.61 -18.98
N SER A 268 -5.22 6.26 -19.80
CA SER A 268 -5.17 6.14 -21.27
C SER A 268 -5.16 7.52 -21.94
N GLN A 269 -5.65 8.54 -21.24
CA GLN A 269 -5.66 9.93 -21.65
C GLN A 269 -5.03 10.79 -20.55
N ASP A 270 -4.44 11.91 -20.93
CA ASP A 270 -3.77 12.82 -20.00
C ASP A 270 -4.73 13.38 -18.93
N ILE A 271 -6.02 13.55 -19.26
CA ILE A 271 -7.07 14.00 -18.32
C ILE A 271 -7.26 13.05 -17.12
N HIS A 272 -6.82 11.79 -17.20
CA HIS A 272 -6.86 10.86 -16.07
C HIS A 272 -5.79 11.17 -15.01
N CYS A 273 -4.79 11.99 -15.34
CA CYS A 273 -3.59 12.25 -14.52
C CYS A 273 -3.49 13.67 -13.96
N ALA A 274 -4.49 14.55 -14.16
CA ALA A 274 -4.43 15.97 -13.80
C ALA A 274 -3.37 16.79 -14.59
N PRO A 275 -3.56 17.00 -15.90
CA PRO A 275 -2.59 17.69 -16.76
C PRO A 275 -2.41 19.17 -16.39
N LYS A 276 -3.43 19.79 -15.79
CA LYS A 276 -3.36 21.15 -15.23
C LYS A 276 -2.32 21.29 -14.10
N LYS A 277 -1.92 20.17 -13.47
CA LYS A 277 -0.87 20.10 -12.44
C LYS A 277 0.47 19.59 -13.00
N GLY A 278 0.58 19.44 -14.33
CA GLY A 278 1.79 18.98 -15.00
C GLY A 278 1.97 17.46 -15.08
N TYR A 279 0.91 16.69 -14.81
CA TYR A 279 0.95 15.22 -14.82
C TYR A 279 0.21 14.65 -16.03
N PHE A 280 0.87 13.76 -16.75
CA PHE A 280 0.40 13.24 -18.03
C PHE A 280 0.51 11.71 -18.06
N CYS A 281 -0.34 11.08 -18.85
CA CYS A 281 -0.34 9.63 -18.97
C CYS A 281 0.82 9.18 -19.87
N ARG A 282 1.79 8.46 -19.32
CA ARG A 282 3.00 8.03 -20.02
C ARG A 282 3.25 6.53 -19.83
N PRO A 283 4.03 5.89 -20.72
CA PRO A 283 4.50 4.53 -20.50
C PRO A 283 5.37 4.43 -19.24
N GLY A 284 5.39 3.26 -18.61
CA GLY A 284 6.33 2.95 -17.52
C GLY A 284 7.79 3.05 -17.96
N ARG A 285 8.67 3.22 -16.97
CA ARG A 285 10.12 3.37 -17.15
C ARG A 285 10.80 2.03 -17.40
N ILE A 286 10.47 1.02 -16.61
CA ILE A 286 10.94 -0.36 -16.70
C ILE A 286 9.91 -1.24 -17.43
N PHE A 287 8.65 -1.21 -16.99
CA PHE A 287 7.56 -1.96 -17.61
C PHE A 287 6.82 -1.10 -18.63
N LYS A 288 7.21 -1.21 -19.90
CA LYS A 288 6.71 -0.34 -20.97
C LYS A 288 5.21 -0.45 -21.24
N ASP A 289 4.60 -1.58 -20.90
CA ASP A 289 3.15 -1.76 -21.03
C ASP A 289 2.36 -1.07 -19.90
N ALA A 290 3.04 -0.70 -18.80
CA ALA A 290 2.40 0.10 -17.76
C ALA A 290 2.06 1.49 -18.29
N ARG A 291 0.93 2.03 -17.81
CA ARG A 291 0.52 3.42 -18.09
C ARG A 291 0.38 4.16 -16.78
N VAL A 292 1.19 5.20 -16.62
CA VAL A 292 1.40 5.88 -15.35
C VAL A 292 1.29 7.38 -15.47
N CYS A 293 0.89 8.05 -14.39
CA CYS A 293 0.78 9.49 -14.30
C CYS A 293 2.12 10.12 -13.96
N THR A 294 2.88 10.45 -14.99
CA THR A 294 4.21 11.06 -14.86
C THR A 294 4.12 12.57 -14.87
N ARG A 295 4.77 13.21 -13.90
CA ARG A 295 5.00 14.65 -13.93
C ARG A 295 6.02 14.99 -15.00
N LEU A 296 5.67 15.88 -15.90
CA LEU A 296 6.62 16.49 -16.83
C LEU A 296 6.96 17.88 -16.30
N SER A 297 8.25 18.13 -16.09
CA SER A 297 8.71 19.51 -15.92
C SER A 297 8.31 20.29 -17.17
N SER A 298 7.77 21.50 -17.00
CA SER A 298 7.67 22.41 -18.14
C SER A 298 9.08 22.60 -18.72
N PRO A 299 9.22 22.63 -20.06
CA PRO A 299 10.53 22.88 -20.69
C PRO A 299 11.17 24.18 -20.17
#